data_AF-A0A2W6IWC5-F1
#
_entry.id   AF-A0A2W6IWC5-F1
#
_cell.length_a   1.000
_cell.length_b   1.000
_cell.length_c   1.000
_cell.angle_alpha   90.00
_cell.angle_beta   90.00
_cell.angle_gamma   90.00
#
_symmetry.space_group_name_H-M   'P 1'
#
loop_
_entity.id
_entity.type
_entity.pdbx_description
1 polymer ?
#
loop_
_entity_poly.entity_id
_entity_poly.type
_entity_poly.pdbx_seq_one_letter_code
_entity_poly.pdbx_strand_id
1 'polypeptide(L)'
;MALQPGEVASEQVPAELLTKIKAEQMRIERGQRLRATDWTQMADAPLTAAEKLAHQVYRQALRDLPGQPGFPNVPWPKLPPLNDGAASGSEIPVTP
;
A
#
# COMPACT_ATOMS: atom_id res chain seq x y z
N MET A 1 -18.18 -37.03 -11.82
CA MET A 1 -19.11 -35.88 -11.84
C MET A 1 -19.06 -35.32 -13.26
N ALA A 2 -20.20 -35.25 -13.96
CA ALA A 2 -20.23 -34.74 -15.33
C ALA A 2 -20.33 -33.21 -15.32
N LEU A 3 -19.68 -32.54 -16.28
CA LEU A 3 -19.77 -31.08 -16.46
C LEU A 3 -21.17 -30.69 -16.94
N GLN A 4 -21.68 -29.54 -16.49
CA GLN A 4 -22.94 -28.99 -16.98
C GLN A 4 -22.78 -28.36 -18.38
N PRO A 5 -23.88 -28.18 -19.15
CA PRO A 5 -23.83 -27.48 -20.43
C PRO A 5 -23.21 -26.07 -20.29
N GLY A 6 -22.12 -25.82 -21.01
CA GLY A 6 -21.38 -24.56 -20.97
C GLY A 6 -20.21 -24.52 -19.97
N GLU A 7 -20.05 -25.53 -19.12
CA GLU A 7 -18.87 -25.68 -18.28
C GLU A 7 -17.73 -26.35 -19.05
N VAL A 8 -16.53 -25.80 -18.89
CA VAL A 8 -15.29 -26.37 -19.44
C VAL A 8 -14.36 -26.68 -18.27
N ALA A 9 -13.90 -27.92 -18.18
CA ALA A 9 -12.87 -28.27 -17.21
C ALA A 9 -11.56 -27.55 -17.58
N SER A 10 -10.98 -26.86 -16.61
CA SER A 10 -9.66 -26.25 -16.74
C SER A 10 -8.68 -26.98 -15.85
N GLU A 11 -7.61 -27.54 -16.43
CA GLU A 11 -6.55 -28.21 -15.67
C GLU A 11 -5.70 -27.21 -14.87
N GLN A 12 -5.69 -25.95 -15.29
CA GLN A 12 -4.89 -24.87 -14.71
C GLN A 12 -5.73 -23.61 -14.55
N VAL A 13 -5.38 -22.77 -13.58
CA VAL A 13 -6.04 -21.46 -13.41
C VAL A 13 -5.61 -20.54 -14.57
N PRO A 14 -6.55 -19.96 -15.34
CA PRO A 14 -6.22 -19.02 -16.41
C PRO A 14 -5.35 -17.85 -15.96
N ALA A 15 -4.33 -17.50 -16.75
CA ALA A 15 -3.42 -16.40 -16.46
C ALA A 15 -4.12 -15.04 -16.27
N GLU A 16 -5.21 -14.82 -17.01
CA GLU A 16 -6.07 -13.64 -16.86
C GLU A 16 -6.69 -13.53 -15.47
N LEU A 17 -7.14 -14.66 -14.90
CA LEU A 17 -7.68 -14.69 -13.55
C LEU A 17 -6.59 -14.44 -12.50
N LEU A 18 -5.41 -15.03 -12.67
CA LEU A 18 -4.26 -14.76 -11.80
C LEU A 18 -3.88 -13.28 -11.82
N THR A 19 -3.89 -12.66 -13.00
CA THR A 19 -3.61 -11.22 -13.18
C THR A 19 -4.64 -10.35 -12.46
N LYS A 20 -5.94 -10.69 -12.56
CA LYS A 20 -7.01 -10.00 -11.85
C LYS A 20 -6.87 -10.14 -10.33
N ILE A 21 -6.61 -11.34 -9.83
CA ILE A 21 -6.41 -11.59 -8.39
C ILE A 21 -5.23 -10.76 -7.88
N LYS A 22 -4.10 -10.75 -8.59
CA LYS A 22 -2.92 -9.97 -8.22
C LYS A 22 -3.20 -8.46 -8.24
N ALA A 23 -3.96 -7.98 -9.22
CA ALA A 23 -4.38 -6.59 -9.29
C ALA A 23 -5.22 -6.16 -8.08
N GLU A 24 -6.16 -7.00 -7.64
CA GLU A 24 -6.93 -6.74 -6.43
C GLU A 24 -6.06 -6.75 -5.17
N GLN A 25 -5.15 -7.73 -5.05
CA GLN A 25 -4.19 -7.78 -3.94
C GLN A 25 -3.34 -6.50 -3.85
N MET A 26 -2.82 -6.03 -4.98
CA MET A 26 -2.07 -4.76 -5.06
C MET A 26 -2.93 -3.56 -4.64
N ARG A 27 -4.22 -3.50 -5.02
CA ARG A 27 -5.13 -2.41 -4.62
C ARG A 27 -5.38 -2.41 -3.12
N ILE A 28 -5.54 -3.59 -2.51
CA ILE A 28 -5.70 -3.77 -1.07
C ILE A 28 -4.44 -3.32 -0.33
N GLU A 29 -3.26 -3.80 -0.74
CA GLU A 29 -1.99 -3.44 -0.11
C GLU A 29 -1.71 -1.92 -0.24
N ARG A 30 -2.00 -1.32 -1.39
CA ARG A 30 -1.94 0.14 -1.58
C ARG A 30 -2.82 0.86 -0.56
N GLY A 31 -4.05 0.39 -0.35
CA GLY A 31 -4.97 0.93 0.64
C GLY A 31 -4.41 0.83 2.06
N GLN A 32 -3.80 -0.31 2.43
CA GLN A 32 -3.16 -0.50 3.73
C GLN A 32 -1.98 0.47 3.94
N ARG A 33 -1.11 0.63 2.93
CA ARG A 33 0.04 1.56 3.00
C ARG A 33 -0.39 3.03 3.08
N LEU A 34 -1.46 3.41 2.37
CA LEU A 34 -2.07 4.73 2.51
C LEU A 34 -2.65 4.92 3.92
N ARG A 35 -3.37 3.94 4.46
CA ARG A 35 -3.90 4.03 5.82
C ARG A 35 -2.79 4.15 6.89
N ALA A 36 -1.74 3.35 6.76
CA ALA A 36 -0.61 3.34 7.71
C ALA A 36 0.15 4.68 7.76
N THR A 37 0.12 5.44 6.66
CA THR A 37 0.80 6.74 6.55
C THR A 37 -0.17 7.92 6.64
N ASP A 38 -1.44 7.71 7.01
CA ASP A 38 -2.46 8.77 6.96
C ASP A 38 -2.18 9.88 7.98
N TRP A 39 -1.77 9.50 9.19
CA TRP A 39 -1.42 10.42 10.28
C TRP A 39 -0.33 11.43 9.88
N THR A 40 0.58 11.07 8.96
CA THR A 40 1.67 11.96 8.51
C THR A 40 1.18 13.20 7.76
N GLN A 41 -0.08 13.20 7.32
CA GLN A 41 -0.68 14.30 6.56
C GLN A 41 -1.39 15.31 7.46
N MET A 42 -1.53 15.02 8.76
CA MET A 42 -2.21 15.93 9.68
C MET A 42 -1.34 17.16 9.99
N ALA A 43 -1.99 18.31 10.22
CA ALA A 43 -1.31 19.57 10.49
C ALA A 43 -0.50 19.53 11.80
N ASP A 44 -1.01 18.81 12.80
CA ASP A 44 -0.43 18.58 14.12
C ASP A 44 0.54 17.39 14.18
N ALA A 45 0.73 16.65 13.09
CA ALA A 45 1.69 15.55 13.05
C ALA A 45 3.09 16.05 13.44
N PRO A 46 3.81 15.37 14.37
CA PRO A 46 5.12 15.76 14.88
C PRO A 46 6.23 15.46 13.85
N LEU A 47 6.07 16.01 12.66
CA LEU A 47 6.95 15.85 11.51
C LEU A 47 7.46 17.21 11.07
N THR A 48 8.72 17.25 10.67
CA THR A 48 9.28 18.40 9.94
C THR A 48 8.54 18.61 8.61
N ALA A 49 8.61 19.82 8.06
CA ALA A 49 8.04 20.10 6.75
C ALA A 49 8.60 19.18 5.65
N ALA A 50 9.88 18.83 5.73
CA ALA A 50 10.54 17.92 4.80
C ALA A 50 9.98 16.48 4.89
N GLU A 51 9.76 15.96 6.10
CA GLU A 51 9.16 14.64 6.30
C GLU A 51 7.71 14.59 5.81
N LYS A 52 6.90 15.62 6.11
CA LYS A 52 5.52 15.72 5.60
C LYS A 52 5.49 15.69 4.07
N LEU A 53 6.37 16.47 3.43
CA LEU A 53 6.49 16.50 1.97
C LEU A 53 6.94 15.14 1.40
N ALA A 54 7.93 14.49 2.01
CA ALA A 54 8.39 13.17 1.58
C ALA A 54 7.26 12.12 1.66
N HIS A 55 6.47 12.14 2.73
CA HIS A 55 5.30 11.27 2.87
C HIS A 55 4.17 11.62 1.89
N GLN A 56 3.97 12.90 1.58
CA GLN A 56 3.01 13.33 0.55
C GLN A 56 3.39 12.77 -0.83
N VAL A 57 4.66 12.88 -1.23
CA VAL A 57 5.20 12.31 -2.47
C VAL A 57 5.06 10.79 -2.50
N TYR A 58 5.43 10.11 -1.41
CA TYR A 58 5.25 8.66 -1.27
C TYR A 58 3.78 8.24 -1.46
N ARG A 59 2.85 8.94 -0.82
CA ARG A 59 1.41 8.66 -0.93
C ARG A 59 0.88 8.93 -2.34
N GLN A 60 1.41 9.93 -3.04
CA GLN A 60 1.07 10.16 -4.43
C GLN A 60 1.55 9.00 -5.31
N ALA A 61 2.81 8.58 -5.16
CA ALA A 61 3.36 7.45 -5.89
C ALA A 61 2.54 6.15 -5.68
N LEU A 62 2.04 5.91 -4.46
CA LEU A 62 1.12 4.80 -4.18
C LEU A 62 -0.19 4.91 -4.96
N ARG A 63 -0.79 6.10 -5.05
CA ARG A 63 -2.05 6.33 -5.78
C ARG A 63 -1.87 6.11 -7.29
N ASP A 64 -0.69 6.42 -7.81
CA ASP A 64 -0.37 6.34 -9.23
C ASP A 64 -0.08 4.90 -9.70
N LEU A 65 0.19 3.94 -8.79
CA LEU A 65 0.54 2.55 -9.13
C LEU A 65 -0.41 1.87 -10.13
N PRO A 66 -1.75 1.94 -10.01
CA PRO A 66 -2.65 1.27 -10.97
C PRO A 66 -2.60 1.85 -12.38
N GLY A 67 -2.08 3.07 -12.56
CA GLY A 67 -1.89 3.70 -13.85
C GLY A 67 -0.51 3.45 -14.46
N GLN A 68 0.41 2.79 -13.74
CA GLN A 68 1.76 2.54 -14.24
C GLN A 68 1.78 1.38 -15.26
N PRO A 69 2.63 1.46 -16.28
CA PRO A 69 2.84 0.36 -17.21
C PRO A 69 3.34 -0.88 -16.45
N GLY A 70 2.74 -2.03 -16.75
CA GLY A 70 3.09 -3.29 -16.10
C GLY A 70 2.33 -3.60 -14.81
N PHE A 71 1.39 -2.76 -14.38
CA PHE A 71 0.48 -3.10 -13.27
C PHE A 71 -0.25 -4.43 -13.57
N PRO A 72 -0.30 -5.40 -12.63
CA PRO A 72 0.04 -5.30 -11.20
C PRO A 72 1.47 -5.71 -10.80
N ASN A 73 2.37 -5.92 -11.77
CA ASN A 73 3.77 -6.31 -11.55
C ASN A 73 4.71 -5.10 -11.45
N VAL A 74 4.33 -4.09 -10.68
CA VAL A 74 5.11 -2.87 -10.50
C VAL A 74 5.78 -2.85 -9.12
N PRO A 75 7.01 -2.31 -8.99
CA PRO A 75 7.66 -2.20 -7.71
C PRO A 75 6.95 -1.18 -6.81
N TRP A 76 6.94 -1.44 -5.52
CA TRP A 76 6.41 -0.50 -4.54
C TRP A 76 7.35 0.69 -4.35
N PRO A 77 6.82 1.93 -4.18
CA PRO A 77 7.64 3.05 -3.75
C PRO A 77 8.25 2.77 -2.37
N LYS A 78 9.44 3.31 -2.11
CA LYS A 78 10.13 3.18 -0.83
C LYS A 78 9.51 4.12 0.20
N LEU A 79 9.18 3.60 1.37
CA LEU A 79 8.71 4.41 2.49
C LEU A 79 9.86 5.36 2.93
N PRO A 80 9.61 6.68 3.04
CA PRO A 80 10.61 7.60 3.55
C PRO A 80 10.92 7.30 5.02
N PRO A 81 12.18 7.45 5.46
CA PRO A 81 12.53 7.33 6.87
C PRO A 81 11.93 8.51 7.66
N LEU A 82 11.65 8.24 8.92
CA LEU A 82 11.28 9.22 9.93
C LEU A 82 12.47 9.39 10.86
N ASN A 83 12.86 10.62 11.20
CA ASN A 83 13.88 10.80 12.23
C ASN A 83 13.32 10.42 13.61
N ASP A 84 14.18 10.09 14.57
CA ASP A 84 13.84 9.51 15.88
C ASP A 84 12.87 10.34 16.76
N GLY A 85 12.46 11.55 16.34
CA GLY A 85 11.45 12.36 17.00
C GLY A 85 10.02 12.24 16.46
N ALA A 86 9.81 11.51 15.37
CA ALA A 86 8.53 11.45 14.66
C ALA A 86 7.63 10.26 15.08
N ALA A 87 8.21 9.20 15.65
CA ALA A 87 7.48 7.97 16.01
C ALA A 87 7.89 7.33 17.36
N SER A 88 8.81 7.93 18.10
CA SER A 88 9.26 7.46 19.42
C SER A 88 9.09 8.57 20.44
N GLY A 89 8.06 8.50 21.29
CA GLY A 89 7.91 9.50 22.36
C GLY A 89 6.52 9.70 22.95
N SER A 90 5.74 8.64 23.19
CA SER A 90 4.80 8.65 24.31
C SER A 90 5.28 7.65 25.36
N GLU A 91 6.56 7.74 25.72
CA GLU A 91 7.03 7.17 26.98
C GLU A 91 6.63 8.17 28.06
N ILE A 92 5.45 7.97 28.64
CA ILE A 92 5.00 8.70 29.81
C ILE A 92 6.05 8.43 30.90
N PRO A 93 6.73 9.45 31.45
CA PRO A 93 7.62 9.22 32.57
C PRO A 93 6.75 8.82 33.76
N VAL A 94 6.73 7.52 34.09
CA VAL A 94 6.28 7.07 35.41
C VAL A 94 7.41 7.43 36.37
N THR A 95 7.28 8.60 37.00
CA THR A 95 8.10 8.95 38.17
C THR A 95 7.68 8.09 39.36
N PRO A 96 8.62 7.54 40.15
CA PRO A 96 8.33 6.75 41.34
C PRO A 96 7.75 7.59 42.49
#